data_AF-A0A0V8E0J7-F1
#
_entry.id   AF-A0A0V8E0J7-F1
#
_cell.length_a   1.000
_cell.length_b   1.000
_cell.length_c   1.000
_cell.angle_alpha   90.00
_cell.angle_beta   90.00
_cell.angle_gamma   90.00
#
_symmetry.space_group_name_H-M   'P 1'
#
loop_
_entity.id
_entity.type
_entity.pdbx_description
1 polymer ?
#
loop_
_entity_poly.entity_id
_entity_poly.type
_entity_poly.pdbx_seq_one_letter_code
_entity_poly.pdbx_strand_id
1 'polypeptide(L)'
;MNYFVNENIFTLNSGTEFSAIKRLKMFKNHQVEAKILTRNYNSQLSGDLKRVGLIHDDVINMYDYFQEVMNVPEKDVDLRYTEKIDKRKYHIEGIDANESLIKHAGQTIAKVLIAPATVGLVGAIEYNDSMNHVVAKDIWDRRGLLSSTQYFHPDGTQGAQMFFDINGTPKLEITHMNIQGVLNPTMYKLLNYKGKNRRFNREEELFTFFMSELASQEPSVFINDRPSLIPAVATVSGAVGKWQLLHNSHSKNNQQAGASRSVADYLQDFFSLYKDNFDGLIVATKQQKDEISKYYDFKHIVTLTDTYSKKVKKSISRDKNKIIYIGRLSLEKKPADVLGIFAKVHEKFPETSLDFYGYSSPLEVQKDLEKLVEANNLKKVVNFKGYHSGEVIEAALDKAGLLLNTSEGEAFGMNVLEALNHGVPVVAYKVKYGLNEQIEDGGNGYLVPYGAIQTAADSVIEIIRSKANWDKFSRSAYAKAKEYSEEAVWSQWLNEKIIVDSLFIK
;
A
#
# COMPACT_ATOMS: atom_id res chain seq x y z
N MET A 1 23.15 4.02 -2.95
CA MET A 1 21.81 3.38 -2.90
C MET A 1 20.65 4.30 -3.30
N ASN A 2 19.56 3.74 -3.86
CA ASN A 2 18.27 4.42 -4.00
C ASN A 2 17.24 3.88 -3.01
N TYR A 3 16.50 4.76 -2.34
CA TYR A 3 15.53 4.40 -1.31
C TYR A 3 14.13 4.89 -1.65
N PHE A 4 13.17 3.97 -1.69
CA PHE A 4 11.74 4.29 -1.83
C PHE A 4 11.09 4.33 -0.45
N VAL A 5 10.76 5.53 0.02
CA VAL A 5 10.39 5.77 1.41
C VAL A 5 8.88 5.64 1.59
N ASN A 6 8.49 4.72 2.47
CA ASN A 6 7.11 4.37 2.73
C ASN A 6 6.85 4.20 4.23
N GLU A 7 5.58 4.18 4.63
CA GLU A 7 5.21 3.95 6.03
C GLU A 7 5.36 2.48 6.39
N ASN A 8 4.97 1.59 5.48
CA ASN A 8 4.88 0.16 5.73
C ASN A 8 4.81 -0.63 4.41
N ILE A 9 4.85 -1.94 4.54
CA ILE A 9 4.32 -2.91 3.59
C ILE A 9 3.47 -3.85 4.44
N PHE A 10 2.16 -3.86 4.21
CA PHE A 10 1.20 -4.66 4.97
C PHE A 10 0.47 -5.66 4.07
N THR A 11 -0.40 -6.46 4.69
CA THR A 11 -1.24 -7.42 3.97
C THR A 11 -2.18 -6.74 2.97
N LEU A 12 -2.76 -5.58 3.34
CA LEU A 12 -3.73 -4.83 2.53
C LEU A 12 -3.12 -3.54 1.97
N ASN A 13 -2.17 -3.70 1.05
CA ASN A 13 -1.49 -2.60 0.40
C ASN A 13 -2.40 -1.80 -0.55
N SER A 14 -2.13 -0.50 -0.64
CA SER A 14 -2.76 0.41 -1.60
C SER A 14 -1.98 0.45 -2.92
N GLY A 15 -2.50 1.21 -3.90
CA GLY A 15 -1.79 1.46 -5.16
C GLY A 15 -0.37 2.01 -4.95
N THR A 16 -0.15 2.78 -3.89
CA THR A 16 1.16 3.39 -3.67
C THR A 16 2.24 2.39 -3.27
N GLU A 17 1.97 1.44 -2.37
CA GLU A 17 2.95 0.36 -2.10
C GLU A 17 3.20 -0.45 -3.36
N PHE A 18 2.17 -0.77 -4.16
CA PHE A 18 2.36 -1.49 -5.42
C PHE A 18 3.22 -0.71 -6.42
N SER A 19 3.09 0.62 -6.49
CA SER A 19 3.95 1.48 -7.30
C SER A 19 5.42 1.37 -6.87
N ALA A 20 5.70 1.52 -5.56
CA ALA A 20 7.06 1.38 -5.03
C ALA A 20 7.65 -0.02 -5.27
N ILE A 21 6.85 -1.09 -5.09
CA ILE A 21 7.25 -2.48 -5.34
C ILE A 21 7.58 -2.70 -6.82
N LYS A 22 6.74 -2.22 -7.75
CA LYS A 22 6.99 -2.36 -9.18
C LYS A 22 8.21 -1.55 -9.59
N ARG A 23 8.37 -0.31 -9.11
CA ARG A 23 9.55 0.52 -9.34
C ARG A 23 10.83 -0.18 -8.86
N LEU A 24 10.82 -0.80 -7.68
CA LEU A 24 11.94 -1.60 -7.19
C LEU A 24 12.29 -2.74 -8.15
N LYS A 25 11.30 -3.50 -8.59
CA LYS A 25 11.52 -4.61 -9.54
C LYS A 25 12.14 -4.11 -10.86
N MET A 26 11.65 -3.00 -11.39
CA MET A 26 12.22 -2.37 -12.60
C MET A 26 13.68 -1.93 -12.39
N PHE A 27 13.98 -1.25 -11.28
CA PHE A 27 15.35 -0.84 -10.96
C PHE A 27 16.30 -2.04 -10.90
N LYS A 28 15.89 -3.12 -10.23
CA LYS A 28 16.65 -4.38 -10.16
C LYS A 28 16.86 -5.01 -11.54
N ASN A 29 15.82 -5.07 -12.37
CA ASN A 29 15.91 -5.60 -13.74
C ASN A 29 16.91 -4.83 -14.61
N HIS A 30 17.09 -3.54 -14.33
CA HIS A 30 18.05 -2.66 -14.99
C HIS A 30 19.37 -2.49 -14.23
N GLN A 31 19.65 -3.36 -13.25
CA GLN A 31 20.90 -3.39 -12.48
C GLN A 31 21.20 -2.09 -11.72
N VAL A 32 20.16 -1.36 -11.31
CA VAL A 32 20.26 -0.18 -10.45
C VAL A 32 19.86 -0.56 -9.04
N GLU A 33 20.76 -0.35 -8.09
CA GLU A 33 20.53 -0.72 -6.70
C GLU A 33 19.43 0.15 -6.06
N ALA A 34 18.42 -0.51 -5.50
CA ALA A 34 17.34 0.15 -4.79
C ALA A 34 16.80 -0.72 -3.66
N LYS A 35 16.23 -0.09 -2.63
CA LYS A 35 15.51 -0.74 -1.52
C LYS A 35 14.29 0.08 -1.13
N ILE A 36 13.28 -0.56 -0.55
CA ILE A 36 12.14 0.14 0.07
C ILE A 36 12.46 0.37 1.55
N LEU A 37 12.27 1.60 2.03
CA LEU A 37 12.35 1.93 3.45
C LEU A 37 10.96 1.96 4.06
N THR A 38 10.79 1.36 5.23
CA THR A 38 9.52 1.40 5.96
C THR A 38 9.72 1.95 7.37
N ARG A 39 8.84 2.86 7.80
CA ARG A 39 8.88 3.46 9.15
C ARG A 39 8.27 2.55 10.20
N ASN A 40 7.03 2.11 10.01
CA ASN A 40 6.21 1.51 11.06
C ASN A 40 6.70 0.11 11.45
N TYR A 41 6.59 -0.22 12.73
CA TYR A 41 6.87 -1.57 13.22
C TYR A 41 5.92 -2.59 12.59
N ASN A 42 6.46 -3.72 12.11
CA ASN A 42 5.67 -4.81 11.54
C ASN A 42 6.24 -6.19 11.93
N SER A 43 5.64 -6.84 12.94
CA SER A 43 6.01 -8.21 13.31
C SER A 43 5.63 -9.25 12.24
N GLN A 44 4.77 -8.88 11.28
CA GLN A 44 4.32 -9.73 10.18
C GLN A 44 5.11 -9.51 8.88
N LEU A 45 6.17 -8.69 8.91
CA LEU A 45 6.88 -8.23 7.72
C LEU A 45 7.29 -9.38 6.78
N SER A 46 7.91 -10.44 7.28
CA SER A 46 8.31 -11.60 6.45
C SER A 46 7.13 -12.19 5.66
N GLY A 47 5.97 -12.32 6.30
CA GLY A 47 4.75 -12.81 5.66
C GLY A 47 4.19 -11.82 4.63
N ASP A 48 4.19 -10.54 4.95
CA ASP A 48 3.71 -9.48 4.05
C ASP A 48 4.61 -9.33 2.81
N LEU A 49 5.94 -9.43 2.96
CA LEU A 49 6.89 -9.40 1.84
C LEU A 49 6.66 -10.55 0.87
N LYS A 50 6.49 -11.78 1.36
CA LYS A 50 6.20 -12.95 0.52
C LYS A 50 4.93 -12.77 -0.30
N ARG A 51 3.87 -12.20 0.28
CA ARG A 51 2.58 -11.97 -0.41
C ARG A 51 2.71 -11.05 -1.62
N VAL A 52 3.65 -10.10 -1.60
CA VAL A 52 3.90 -9.17 -2.72
C VAL A 52 5.11 -9.57 -3.58
N GLY A 53 5.68 -10.75 -3.32
CA GLY A 53 6.85 -11.26 -4.03
C GLY A 53 8.07 -10.38 -3.82
N LEU A 54 8.35 -10.02 -2.57
CA LEU A 54 9.58 -9.38 -2.10
C LEU A 54 10.28 -10.28 -1.08
N ILE A 55 11.57 -10.04 -0.86
CA ILE A 55 12.39 -10.67 0.17
C ILE A 55 12.93 -9.64 1.16
N HIS A 56 13.49 -10.07 2.30
CA HIS A 56 14.03 -9.14 3.30
C HIS A 56 15.16 -8.24 2.77
N ASP A 57 15.91 -8.67 1.76
CA ASP A 57 16.94 -7.82 1.14
C ASP A 57 16.33 -6.62 0.37
N ASP A 58 15.08 -6.74 -0.10
CA ASP A 58 14.39 -5.68 -0.83
C ASP A 58 13.96 -4.51 0.07
N VAL A 59 13.85 -4.72 1.38
CA VAL A 59 13.18 -3.81 2.31
C VAL A 59 13.97 -3.62 3.59
N ILE A 60 14.22 -2.37 3.97
CA ILE A 60 14.79 -2.03 5.27
C ILE A 60 13.70 -1.39 6.13
N ASN A 61 13.31 -2.08 7.20
CA ASN A 61 12.42 -1.54 8.21
C ASN A 61 13.23 -0.85 9.30
N MET A 62 12.81 0.34 9.75
CA MET A 62 13.50 1.11 10.78
C MET A 62 13.68 0.31 12.08
N TYR A 63 12.65 -0.43 12.51
CA TYR A 63 12.68 -1.21 13.74
C TYR A 63 13.64 -2.39 13.61
N ASP A 64 13.54 -3.18 12.53
CA ASP A 64 14.47 -4.29 12.26
C ASP A 64 15.93 -3.81 12.18
N TYR A 65 16.17 -2.62 11.62
CA TYR A 65 17.51 -2.02 11.54
C TYR A 65 18.07 -1.73 12.94
N PHE A 66 17.30 -1.06 13.81
CA PHE A 66 17.76 -0.75 15.17
C PHE A 66 17.78 -1.94 16.11
N GLN A 67 16.94 -2.95 15.86
CA GLN A 67 17.00 -4.25 16.54
C GLN A 67 18.20 -5.10 16.08
N GLU A 68 18.87 -4.73 14.98
CA GLU A 68 19.99 -5.47 14.39
C GLU A 68 19.59 -6.86 13.87
N VAL A 69 18.36 -6.99 13.33
CA VAL A 69 17.75 -8.29 12.94
C VAL A 69 17.42 -8.41 11.45
N MET A 70 17.96 -7.52 10.62
CA MET A 70 17.76 -7.50 9.17
C MET A 70 18.07 -8.83 8.46
N ASN A 71 19.03 -9.60 8.98
CA ASN A 71 19.55 -10.82 8.35
C ASN A 71 19.16 -12.10 9.11
N VAL A 72 18.12 -12.05 9.95
CA VAL A 72 17.66 -13.21 10.73
C VAL A 72 16.87 -14.16 9.82
N PRO A 73 17.27 -15.45 9.71
CA PRO A 73 16.52 -16.44 8.96
C PRO A 73 15.20 -16.77 9.67
N GLU A 74 14.19 -17.16 8.90
CA GLU A 74 12.92 -17.58 9.47
C GLU A 74 13.06 -18.90 10.25
N LYS A 75 12.53 -18.90 11.47
CA LYS A 75 12.40 -20.10 12.30
C LYS A 75 11.03 -20.14 12.96
N ASP A 76 10.24 -21.13 12.60
CA ASP A 76 8.93 -21.34 13.21
C ASP A 76 9.07 -21.62 14.72
N VAL A 77 8.27 -20.90 15.53
CA VAL A 77 8.15 -21.13 16.97
C VAL A 77 6.77 -21.71 17.24
N ASP A 78 6.70 -23.04 17.21
CA ASP A 78 5.47 -23.76 17.55
C ASP A 78 5.29 -23.81 19.07
N LEU A 79 4.09 -23.45 19.54
CA LEU A 79 3.71 -23.42 20.95
C LEU A 79 3.98 -24.77 21.66
N ARG A 80 3.71 -25.89 20.98
CA ARG A 80 3.87 -27.25 21.55
C ARG A 80 5.31 -27.72 21.55
N TYR A 81 6.17 -27.18 20.70
CA TYR A 81 7.56 -27.64 20.55
C TYR A 81 8.61 -26.66 21.07
N THR A 82 8.25 -25.39 21.30
CA THR A 82 9.18 -24.38 21.79
C THR A 82 9.75 -24.73 23.17
N GLU A 83 11.04 -24.49 23.37
CA GLU A 83 11.73 -24.58 24.67
C GLU A 83 11.52 -23.34 25.53
N LYS A 84 10.92 -22.28 24.96
CA LYS A 84 10.65 -21.02 25.66
C LYS A 84 9.61 -21.17 26.79
N ILE A 85 8.81 -22.23 26.76
CA ILE A 85 7.83 -22.57 27.79
C ILE A 85 8.26 -23.90 28.43
N ASP A 86 8.56 -23.86 29.73
CA ASP A 86 8.86 -25.07 30.50
C ASP A 86 7.60 -25.89 30.74
N LYS A 87 7.37 -26.87 29.87
CA LYS A 87 6.19 -27.77 29.90
C LYS A 87 6.20 -28.74 31.09
N ARG A 88 7.30 -28.84 31.84
CA ARG A 88 7.33 -29.61 33.09
C ARG A 88 6.70 -28.82 34.24
N LYS A 89 6.76 -27.49 34.15
CA LYS A 89 6.21 -26.57 35.13
C LYS A 89 4.82 -26.06 34.74
N TYR A 90 4.59 -25.84 33.45
CA TYR A 90 3.38 -25.18 32.94
C TYR A 90 2.55 -26.11 32.07
N HIS A 91 1.23 -26.05 32.23
CA HIS A 91 0.27 -26.79 31.41
C HIS A 91 -0.30 -25.89 30.30
N ILE A 92 -0.35 -26.39 29.06
CA ILE A 92 -0.92 -25.67 27.92
C ILE A 92 -2.31 -26.23 27.64
N GLU A 93 -3.33 -25.37 27.72
CA GLU A 93 -4.73 -25.69 27.44
C GLU A 93 -5.18 -24.98 26.17
N GLY A 94 -5.47 -25.74 25.12
CA GLY A 94 -5.98 -25.16 23.86
C GLY A 94 -7.43 -24.73 24.01
N ILE A 95 -7.75 -23.51 23.59
CA ILE A 95 -9.12 -22.99 23.61
C ILE A 95 -9.73 -23.12 22.21
N ASP A 96 -9.07 -22.56 21.20
CA ASP A 96 -9.44 -22.70 19.80
C ASP A 96 -8.22 -22.62 18.87
N ALA A 97 -8.43 -22.42 17.56
CA ALA A 97 -7.36 -22.33 16.57
C ALA A 97 -6.47 -21.08 16.72
N ASN A 98 -6.93 -20.04 17.41
CA ASN A 98 -6.29 -18.74 17.53
C ASN A 98 -5.69 -18.52 18.92
N GLU A 99 -6.10 -19.28 19.93
CA GLU A 99 -5.66 -19.08 21.31
C GLU A 99 -5.47 -20.35 22.14
N SER A 100 -4.53 -20.26 23.08
CA SER A 100 -4.27 -21.26 24.12
C SER A 100 -3.90 -20.58 25.44
N LEU A 101 -4.16 -21.24 26.56
CA LEU A 101 -3.82 -20.75 27.90
C LEU A 101 -2.60 -21.48 28.45
N ILE A 102 -1.78 -20.76 29.21
CA ILE A 102 -0.72 -21.34 30.02
C ILE A 102 -1.19 -21.32 31.48
N LYS A 103 -1.25 -22.49 32.11
CA LYS A 103 -1.66 -22.69 33.50
C LYS A 103 -0.49 -23.15 34.38
N HIS A 104 -0.47 -22.63 35.61
CA HIS A 104 0.44 -23.05 36.67
C HIS A 104 -0.37 -23.30 37.94
N ALA A 105 -0.28 -24.51 38.51
CA ALA A 105 -1.04 -24.89 39.71
C ALA A 105 -2.56 -24.59 39.62
N GLY A 106 -3.15 -24.79 38.42
CA GLY A 106 -4.58 -24.55 38.17
C GLY A 106 -4.97 -23.10 37.86
N GLN A 107 -4.06 -22.13 38.00
CA GLN A 107 -4.30 -20.72 37.66
C GLN A 107 -3.80 -20.40 36.25
N THR A 108 -4.55 -19.60 35.51
CA THR A 108 -4.10 -19.05 34.22
C THR A 108 -3.09 -17.94 34.47
N ILE A 109 -1.88 -18.10 33.95
CA ILE A 109 -0.81 -17.11 34.09
C ILE A 109 -0.50 -16.38 32.78
N ALA A 110 -0.88 -16.96 31.65
CA ALA A 110 -0.69 -16.35 30.35
C ALA A 110 -1.70 -16.85 29.30
N LYS A 111 -1.91 -16.03 28.27
CA LYS A 111 -2.67 -16.36 27.07
C LYS A 111 -1.75 -16.27 25.85
N VAL A 112 -1.67 -17.35 25.09
CA VAL A 112 -0.91 -17.42 23.83
C VAL A 112 -1.86 -17.12 22.68
N LEU A 113 -1.47 -16.14 21.85
CA LEU A 113 -2.14 -15.81 20.59
C LEU A 113 -1.36 -16.44 19.45
N ILE A 114 -2.04 -17.26 18.64
CA ILE A 114 -1.46 -17.90 17.47
C ILE A 114 -1.28 -16.87 16.35
N ALA A 115 -0.14 -16.93 15.67
CA ALA A 115 0.18 -16.02 14.59
C ALA A 115 -0.86 -16.14 13.45
N PRO A 116 -1.32 -15.01 12.87
CA PRO A 116 -2.35 -15.04 11.82
C PRO A 116 -1.99 -15.97 10.65
N ALA A 117 -3.00 -16.65 10.11
CA ALA A 117 -2.87 -17.56 8.97
C ALA A 117 -1.84 -18.70 9.17
N THR A 118 -1.64 -19.14 10.42
CA THR A 118 -0.82 -20.32 10.73
C THR A 118 -1.47 -21.25 11.73
N VAL A 119 -0.84 -22.41 11.91
CA VAL A 119 -1.27 -23.44 12.86
C VAL A 119 -0.19 -23.56 13.93
N GLY A 120 -0.53 -23.25 15.17
CA GLY A 120 0.32 -23.49 16.35
C GLY A 120 1.52 -22.54 16.53
N LEU A 121 1.83 -21.68 15.55
CA LEU A 121 2.94 -20.74 15.69
C LEU A 121 2.58 -19.60 16.65
N VAL A 122 3.47 -19.28 17.59
CA VAL A 122 3.27 -18.21 18.55
C VAL A 122 3.39 -16.86 17.86
N GLY A 123 2.34 -16.04 17.93
CA GLY A 123 2.37 -14.63 17.50
C GLY A 123 2.55 -13.68 18.67
N ALA A 124 1.91 -13.95 19.80
CA ALA A 124 2.10 -13.19 21.03
C ALA A 124 1.78 -14.02 22.29
N ILE A 125 2.29 -13.58 23.44
CA ILE A 125 1.93 -14.12 24.76
C ILE A 125 1.58 -12.95 25.67
N GLU A 126 0.37 -12.95 26.20
CA GLU A 126 -0.13 -11.99 27.19
C GLU A 126 0.01 -12.60 28.58
N TYR A 127 0.68 -11.89 29.49
CA TYR A 127 0.95 -12.33 30.85
C TYR A 127 0.03 -11.63 31.83
N ASN A 128 -0.53 -12.41 32.76
CA ASN A 128 -1.46 -11.91 33.76
C ASN A 128 -0.79 -11.77 35.13
N ASP A 129 -1.22 -10.77 35.90
CA ASP A 129 -0.93 -10.71 37.33
C ASP A 129 -1.79 -11.69 38.15
N SER A 130 -1.61 -11.71 39.46
CA SER A 130 -2.40 -12.55 40.38
C SER A 130 -3.88 -12.16 40.47
N MET A 131 -4.26 -10.99 39.95
CA MET A 131 -5.64 -10.51 39.87
C MET A 131 -6.25 -10.70 38.48
N ASN A 132 -5.53 -11.38 37.57
CA ASN A 132 -5.93 -11.68 36.21
C ASN A 132 -6.00 -10.44 35.27
N HIS A 133 -5.22 -9.40 35.55
CA HIS A 133 -5.01 -8.28 34.62
C HIS A 133 -3.80 -8.54 33.73
N VAL A 134 -3.89 -8.17 32.45
CA VAL A 134 -2.74 -8.26 31.53
C VAL A 134 -1.71 -7.20 31.91
N VAL A 135 -0.49 -7.63 32.25
CA VAL A 135 0.61 -6.73 32.66
C VAL A 135 1.70 -6.60 31.60
N ALA A 136 1.84 -7.61 30.74
CA ALA A 136 2.80 -7.61 29.66
C ALA A 136 2.30 -8.41 28.46
N LYS A 137 2.79 -8.07 27.28
CA LYS A 137 2.55 -8.79 26.02
C LYS A 137 3.84 -8.90 25.24
N ASP A 138 4.34 -10.11 25.14
CA ASP A 138 5.45 -10.45 24.27
C ASP A 138 4.94 -10.68 22.85
N ILE A 139 5.63 -10.10 21.86
CA ILE A 139 5.28 -10.18 20.43
C ILE A 139 6.41 -10.89 19.70
N TRP A 140 6.07 -12.01 19.07
CA TRP A 140 6.97 -12.72 18.18
C TRP A 140 6.75 -12.28 16.75
N ASP A 141 7.84 -12.08 16.03
CA ASP A 141 7.77 -11.87 14.59
C ASP A 141 7.66 -13.19 13.82
N ARG A 142 7.43 -13.10 12.51
CA ARG A 142 7.34 -14.24 11.61
C ARG A 142 8.64 -15.03 11.42
N ARG A 143 9.76 -14.55 11.96
CA ARG A 143 11.05 -15.24 11.98
C ARG A 143 11.27 -16.03 13.27
N GLY A 144 10.33 -15.96 14.23
CA GLY A 144 10.43 -16.63 15.53
C GLY A 144 11.24 -15.86 16.57
N LEU A 145 11.57 -14.60 16.27
CA LEU A 145 12.24 -13.69 17.19
C LEU A 145 11.23 -13.11 18.18
N LEU A 146 11.55 -13.11 19.48
CA LEU A 146 10.87 -12.25 20.44
C LEU A 146 11.25 -10.80 20.12
N SER A 147 10.42 -10.14 19.33
CA SER A 147 10.76 -8.85 18.74
C SER A 147 10.52 -7.70 19.72
N SER A 148 9.43 -7.74 20.48
CA SER A 148 9.14 -6.70 21.47
C SER A 148 8.27 -7.19 22.62
N THR A 149 8.38 -6.52 23.77
CA THR A 149 7.48 -6.66 24.93
C THR A 149 6.77 -5.34 25.16
N GLN A 150 5.43 -5.37 25.20
CA GLN A 150 4.59 -4.26 25.63
C GLN A 150 4.25 -4.44 27.11
N TYR A 151 4.37 -3.38 27.89
CA TYR A 151 3.87 -3.31 29.26
C TYR A 151 2.59 -2.50 29.30
N PHE A 152 1.74 -2.73 30.30
CA PHE A 152 0.45 -2.06 30.42
C PHE A 152 0.35 -1.24 31.71
N HIS A 153 -0.36 -0.12 31.62
CA HIS A 153 -0.78 0.68 32.77
C HIS A 153 -1.86 -0.06 33.56
N PRO A 154 -2.14 0.35 34.82
CA PRO A 154 -3.19 -0.28 35.63
C PRO A 154 -4.60 -0.23 35.01
N ASP A 155 -4.85 0.70 34.09
CA ASP A 155 -6.11 0.83 33.35
C ASP A 155 -6.19 -0.08 32.10
N GLY A 156 -5.15 -0.88 31.85
CA GLY A 156 -5.03 -1.78 30.69
C GLY A 156 -4.56 -1.09 29.41
N THR A 157 -4.28 0.21 29.42
CA THR A 157 -3.71 0.90 28.25
C THR A 157 -2.21 0.62 28.12
N GLN A 158 -1.67 0.71 26.91
CA GLN A 158 -0.25 0.42 26.66
C GLN A 158 0.66 1.44 27.36
N GLY A 159 1.65 0.95 28.09
CA GLY A 159 2.74 1.73 28.68
C GLY A 159 4.01 1.67 27.85
N ALA A 160 5.13 1.27 28.46
CA ALA A 160 6.39 1.13 27.74
C ALA A 160 6.35 -0.07 26.76
N GLN A 161 7.02 0.06 25.62
CA GLN A 161 7.31 -1.05 24.72
C GLN A 161 8.82 -1.14 24.51
N MET A 162 9.38 -2.31 24.74
CA MET A 162 10.80 -2.61 24.56
C MET A 162 11.00 -3.51 23.36
N PHE A 163 11.99 -3.21 22.52
CA PHE A 163 12.35 -3.99 21.34
C PHE A 163 13.72 -4.62 21.51
N PHE A 164 13.89 -5.85 21.04
CA PHE A 164 15.07 -6.67 21.32
C PHE A 164 15.80 -7.11 20.05
N ASP A 165 17.10 -7.36 20.20
CA ASP A 165 17.87 -8.12 19.21
C ASP A 165 17.66 -9.63 19.36
N ILE A 166 18.35 -10.43 18.53
CA ILE A 166 18.25 -11.90 18.55
C ILE A 166 18.70 -12.55 19.87
N ASN A 167 19.51 -11.85 20.67
CA ASN A 167 19.99 -12.34 21.97
C ASN A 167 19.05 -11.91 23.11
N GLY A 168 17.97 -11.18 22.82
CA GLY A 168 17.08 -10.61 23.84
C GLY A 168 17.63 -9.34 24.48
N THR A 169 18.66 -8.71 23.90
CA THR A 169 19.20 -7.44 24.41
C THR A 169 18.27 -6.30 24.00
N PRO A 170 17.84 -5.44 24.94
CA PRO A 170 17.05 -4.25 24.62
C PRO A 170 17.80 -3.28 23.70
N LYS A 171 17.17 -2.84 22.61
CA LYS A 171 17.75 -1.93 21.61
C LYS A 171 16.97 -0.63 21.41
N LEU A 172 15.65 -0.68 21.55
CA LEU A 172 14.76 0.48 21.43
C LEU A 172 13.68 0.41 22.50
N GLU A 173 13.35 1.55 23.08
CA GLU A 173 12.25 1.73 24.01
C GLU A 173 11.32 2.82 23.50
N ILE A 174 10.00 2.57 23.57
CA ILE A 174 8.96 3.57 23.33
C ILE A 174 8.13 3.72 24.61
N THR A 175 8.03 4.93 25.13
CA THR A 175 7.21 5.23 26.30
C THR A 175 5.87 5.83 25.87
N HIS A 176 4.76 5.19 26.28
CA HIS A 176 3.42 5.73 26.10
C HIS A 176 2.90 6.31 27.39
N MET A 177 2.41 7.56 27.33
CA MET A 177 1.79 8.25 28.45
C MET A 177 0.35 8.60 28.11
N ASN A 178 -0.54 8.46 29.08
CA ASN A 178 -1.90 8.95 29.00
C ASN A 178 -1.90 10.45 29.35
N ILE A 179 -2.16 11.30 28.37
CA ILE A 179 -2.25 12.75 28.53
C ILE A 179 -3.71 13.13 28.32
N GLN A 180 -4.39 13.52 29.40
CA GLN A 180 -5.79 13.96 29.36
C GLN A 180 -6.75 12.94 28.70
N GLY A 181 -6.54 11.64 28.96
CA GLY A 181 -7.36 10.56 28.41
C GLY A 181 -6.92 10.08 27.03
N VAL A 182 -5.89 10.68 26.43
CA VAL A 182 -5.35 10.27 25.13
C VAL A 182 -3.99 9.60 25.34
N LEU A 183 -3.90 8.33 24.95
CA LEU A 183 -2.64 7.61 24.98
C LEU A 183 -1.74 8.07 23.82
N ASN A 184 -0.56 8.58 24.14
CA ASN A 184 0.39 9.08 23.16
C ASN A 184 1.77 8.42 23.35
N PRO A 185 2.47 8.04 22.27
CA PRO A 185 3.90 7.80 22.35
C PRO A 185 4.59 9.14 22.60
N THR A 186 5.33 9.24 23.70
CA THR A 186 5.89 10.52 24.17
C THR A 186 7.41 10.52 24.21
N MET A 187 8.03 9.36 24.04
CA MET A 187 9.49 9.22 23.97
C MET A 187 9.86 7.99 23.17
N TYR A 188 10.89 8.14 22.33
CA TYR A 188 11.56 7.06 21.63
C TYR A 188 13.02 7.07 22.04
N LYS A 189 13.59 5.93 22.43
CA LYS A 189 14.95 5.86 22.95
C LYS A 189 15.71 4.68 22.36
N LEU A 190 16.77 4.99 21.62
CA LEU A 190 17.74 3.97 21.20
C LEU A 190 18.69 3.69 22.37
N LEU A 191 18.82 2.41 22.71
CA LEU A 191 19.63 1.91 23.80
C LEU A 191 20.99 1.46 23.27
N ASN A 192 22.05 2.06 23.79
CA ASN A 192 23.44 1.74 23.44
C ASN A 192 23.76 1.75 21.92
N TYR A 193 23.02 2.53 21.12
CA TYR A 193 23.27 2.64 19.68
C TYR A 193 24.63 3.30 19.42
N LYS A 194 25.56 2.55 18.83
CA LYS A 194 26.97 2.96 18.62
C LYS A 194 27.63 3.47 19.92
N GLY A 195 27.35 2.79 21.04
CA GLY A 195 27.93 3.11 22.35
C GLY A 195 27.24 4.24 23.10
N LYS A 196 26.11 4.77 22.61
CA LYS A 196 25.40 5.89 23.24
C LYS A 196 23.89 5.67 23.26
N ASN A 197 23.25 6.12 24.33
CA ASN A 197 21.80 6.25 24.36
C ASN A 197 21.40 7.49 23.58
N ARG A 198 20.35 7.39 22.76
CA ARG A 198 19.77 8.52 22.04
C ARG A 198 18.28 8.61 22.35
N ARG A 199 17.77 9.83 22.47
CA ARG A 199 16.35 10.10 22.76
C ARG A 199 15.78 11.00 21.67
N PHE A 200 14.55 10.70 21.28
CA PHE A 200 13.73 11.46 20.35
C PHE A 200 12.36 11.68 20.97
N ASN A 201 11.72 12.79 20.64
CA ASN A 201 10.40 13.12 21.17
C ASN A 201 9.28 12.65 20.24
N ARG A 202 9.59 12.39 18.97
CA ARG A 202 8.63 11.97 17.93
C ARG A 202 9.22 10.84 17.07
N GLU A 203 8.37 9.95 16.57
CA GLU A 203 8.80 8.87 15.66
C GLU A 203 9.43 9.42 14.38
N GLU A 204 8.92 10.55 13.90
CA GLU A 204 9.45 11.29 12.75
C GLU A 204 10.95 11.65 12.91
N GLU A 205 11.36 12.06 14.11
CA GLU A 205 12.75 12.41 14.41
C GLU A 205 13.63 11.15 14.42
N LEU A 206 13.13 10.05 14.99
CA LEU A 206 13.81 8.75 14.94
C LEU A 206 13.96 8.26 13.50
N PHE A 207 12.93 8.42 12.66
CA PHE A 207 12.96 8.00 11.27
C PHE A 207 13.88 8.86 10.40
N THR A 208 13.92 10.17 10.65
CA THR A 208 14.91 11.08 10.04
C THR A 208 16.33 10.67 10.42
N PHE A 209 16.56 10.35 11.69
CA PHE A 209 17.85 9.86 12.17
C PHE A 209 18.24 8.56 11.46
N PHE A 210 17.34 7.59 11.39
CA PHE A 210 17.54 6.34 10.65
C PHE A 210 17.96 6.57 9.19
N MET A 211 17.23 7.40 8.44
CA MET A 211 17.57 7.70 7.05
C MET A 211 18.91 8.44 6.91
N SER A 212 19.23 9.34 7.85
CA SER A 212 20.52 10.05 7.87
C SER A 212 21.69 9.10 8.19
N GLU A 213 21.48 8.10 9.05
CA GLU A 213 22.49 7.06 9.32
C GLU A 213 22.76 6.20 8.07
N LEU A 214 21.74 5.90 7.26
CA LEU A 214 21.92 5.23 5.96
C LEU A 214 22.71 6.12 4.99
N ALA A 215 22.29 7.37 4.83
CA ALA A 215 22.96 8.34 3.95
C ALA A 215 24.42 8.64 4.35
N SER A 216 24.77 8.45 5.62
CA SER A 216 26.15 8.60 6.11
C SER A 216 27.09 7.45 5.70
N GLN A 217 26.53 6.28 5.35
CA GLN A 217 27.29 5.08 4.99
C GLN A 217 27.61 5.04 3.50
N GLU A 218 26.73 5.58 2.66
CA GLU A 218 26.89 5.59 1.21
C GLU A 218 26.06 6.72 0.56
N PRO A 219 26.45 7.20 -0.64
CA PRO A 219 25.65 8.14 -1.42
C PRO A 219 24.23 7.61 -1.62
N SER A 220 23.24 8.41 -1.22
CA SER A 220 21.85 7.94 -1.10
C SER A 220 20.84 8.92 -1.67
N VAL A 221 19.89 8.43 -2.46
CA VAL A 221 18.72 9.19 -2.92
C VAL A 221 17.45 8.66 -2.27
N PHE A 222 16.61 9.55 -1.75
CA PHE A 222 15.34 9.21 -1.12
C PHE A 222 14.17 9.71 -1.98
N ILE A 223 13.36 8.79 -2.48
CA ILE A 223 12.11 9.10 -3.16
C ILE A 223 10.96 8.75 -2.23
N ASN A 224 10.29 9.79 -1.73
CA ASN A 224 9.22 9.68 -0.76
C ASN A 224 7.87 9.44 -1.45
N ASP A 225 7.26 8.29 -1.18
CA ASP A 225 5.95 7.90 -1.71
C ASP A 225 4.79 8.33 -0.78
N ARG A 226 5.09 8.86 0.42
CA ARG A 226 4.10 9.14 1.47
C ARG A 226 4.07 10.59 1.92
N PRO A 227 2.95 11.31 1.74
CA PRO A 227 2.81 12.67 2.25
C PRO A 227 3.05 12.80 3.76
N SER A 228 2.63 11.81 4.54
CA SER A 228 2.85 11.74 6.00
C SER A 228 4.32 11.65 6.42
N LEU A 229 5.23 11.36 5.50
CA LEU A 229 6.68 11.25 5.74
C LEU A 229 7.45 12.46 5.20
N ILE A 230 6.77 13.44 4.60
CA ILE A 230 7.38 14.64 4.04
C ILE A 230 8.26 15.37 5.06
N PRO A 231 7.81 15.64 6.30
CA PRO A 231 8.65 16.31 7.30
C PRO A 231 9.93 15.53 7.61
N ALA A 232 9.84 14.20 7.76
CA ALA A 232 11.00 13.35 8.05
C ALA A 232 12.03 13.42 6.91
N VAL A 233 11.59 13.19 5.67
CA VAL A 233 12.47 13.18 4.49
C VAL A 233 13.07 14.56 4.26
N ALA A 234 12.31 15.64 4.44
CA ALA A 234 12.78 17.01 4.26
C ALA A 234 14.05 17.31 5.08
N THR A 235 14.12 16.77 6.30
CA THR A 235 15.20 17.02 7.26
C THR A 235 16.34 15.99 7.23
N VAL A 236 16.30 15.01 6.32
CA VAL A 236 17.41 14.04 6.16
C VAL A 236 18.70 14.77 5.77
N SER A 237 19.78 14.43 6.49
CA SER A 237 21.12 14.95 6.26
C SER A 237 21.97 13.96 5.47
N GLY A 238 22.87 14.45 4.61
CA GLY A 238 23.79 13.62 3.82
C GLY A 238 23.19 12.96 2.57
N ALA A 239 21.91 13.21 2.26
CA ALA A 239 21.28 12.73 1.04
C ALA A 239 21.86 13.42 -0.21
N VAL A 240 22.07 12.63 -1.27
CA VAL A 240 22.41 13.12 -2.63
C VAL A 240 21.18 13.72 -3.31
N GLY A 241 19.99 13.16 -3.04
CA GLY A 241 18.74 13.63 -3.61
C GLY A 241 17.54 13.30 -2.71
N LYS A 242 16.59 14.22 -2.63
CA LYS A 242 15.31 14.07 -1.93
C LYS A 242 14.17 14.44 -2.86
N TRP A 243 13.28 13.48 -3.11
CA TRP A 243 12.16 13.64 -4.05
C TRP A 243 10.84 13.31 -3.38
N GLN A 244 9.81 14.08 -3.71
CA GLN A 244 8.43 13.71 -3.38
C GLN A 244 7.77 13.14 -4.63
N LEU A 245 7.16 11.95 -4.55
CA LEU A 245 6.32 11.40 -5.61
C LEU A 245 4.84 11.54 -5.24
N LEU A 246 4.03 12.14 -6.12
CA LEU A 246 2.58 12.27 -5.91
C LEU A 246 1.81 11.18 -6.65
N HIS A 247 1.17 10.30 -5.88
CA HIS A 247 0.29 9.23 -6.39
C HIS A 247 -1.18 9.65 -6.52
N ASN A 248 -1.51 10.86 -6.09
CA ASN A 248 -2.85 11.43 -6.15
C ASN A 248 -2.78 12.84 -6.76
N SER A 249 -3.94 13.37 -7.11
CA SER A 249 -4.07 14.78 -7.47
C SER A 249 -3.54 15.68 -6.35
N HIS A 250 -2.82 16.73 -6.73
CA HIS A 250 -2.32 17.73 -5.80
C HIS A 250 -3.42 18.66 -5.30
N SER A 251 -4.56 18.76 -6.01
CA SER A 251 -5.60 19.76 -5.73
C SER A 251 -6.64 19.27 -4.74
N LYS A 252 -7.19 20.20 -3.95
CA LYS A 252 -8.31 19.93 -3.03
C LYS A 252 -9.59 19.51 -3.76
N ASN A 253 -9.81 20.02 -4.98
CA ASN A 253 -10.94 19.64 -5.83
C ASN A 253 -10.41 19.14 -7.16
N ASN A 254 -10.48 17.82 -7.37
CA ASN A 254 -9.95 17.17 -8.58
C ASN A 254 -10.59 17.68 -9.87
N GLN A 255 -11.87 18.07 -9.83
CA GLN A 255 -12.58 18.62 -10.99
C GLN A 255 -12.10 20.04 -11.36
N GLN A 256 -11.52 20.76 -10.39
CA GLN A 256 -11.00 22.12 -10.54
C GLN A 256 -9.46 22.17 -10.43
N ALA A 257 -8.77 21.04 -10.53
CA ALA A 257 -7.33 21.04 -10.39
C ALA A 257 -6.69 21.99 -11.43
N GLY A 258 -5.62 22.71 -11.07
CA GLY A 258 -5.02 23.72 -11.94
C GLY A 258 -5.85 25.01 -12.17
N ALA A 259 -7.09 25.10 -11.70
CA ALA A 259 -7.89 26.34 -11.71
C ALA A 259 -7.69 27.19 -10.43
N SER A 260 -7.04 26.63 -9.42
CA SER A 260 -6.79 27.27 -8.12
C SER A 260 -5.46 26.83 -7.55
N ARG A 261 -4.89 27.67 -6.65
CA ARG A 261 -3.75 27.35 -5.80
C ARG A 261 -4.13 26.49 -4.57
N SER A 262 -5.36 25.97 -4.51
CA SER A 262 -5.78 25.12 -3.40
C SER A 262 -5.24 23.70 -3.60
N VAL A 263 -4.28 23.34 -2.75
CA VAL A 263 -3.75 21.98 -2.64
C VAL A 263 -4.54 21.17 -1.63
N ALA A 264 -4.48 19.85 -1.74
CA ALA A 264 -5.08 18.94 -0.77
C ALA A 264 -4.47 19.17 0.62
N ASP A 265 -5.29 19.09 1.67
CA ASP A 265 -4.89 19.49 3.03
C ASP A 265 -3.64 18.72 3.53
N TYR A 266 -3.51 17.44 3.17
CA TYR A 266 -2.35 16.60 3.52
C TYR A 266 -1.06 16.94 2.75
N LEU A 267 -1.12 17.78 1.71
CA LEU A 267 0.03 18.30 0.97
C LEU A 267 0.33 19.76 1.31
N GLN A 268 -0.49 20.42 2.13
CA GLN A 268 -0.35 21.85 2.39
C GLN A 268 1.07 22.19 2.86
N ASP A 269 1.57 21.48 3.88
CA ASP A 269 2.90 21.69 4.44
C ASP A 269 4.03 21.40 3.45
N PHE A 270 3.82 20.47 2.51
CA PHE A 270 4.80 20.22 1.46
C PHE A 270 4.96 21.45 0.58
N PHE A 271 3.86 21.99 0.07
CA PHE A 271 3.89 23.13 -0.85
C PHE A 271 4.25 24.45 -0.15
N SER A 272 3.96 24.61 1.15
CA SER A 272 4.20 25.87 1.88
C SER A 272 5.49 25.90 2.70
N LEU A 273 5.90 24.78 3.30
CA LEU A 273 7.01 24.73 4.27
C LEU A 273 8.21 23.93 3.76
N TYR A 274 7.97 22.78 3.12
CA TYR A 274 9.04 21.81 2.85
C TYR A 274 9.53 21.77 1.41
N LYS A 275 8.86 22.43 0.44
CA LYS A 275 9.18 22.29 -1.00
C LYS A 275 10.67 22.51 -1.32
N ASP A 276 11.30 23.47 -0.63
CA ASP A 276 12.69 23.86 -0.90
C ASP A 276 13.72 22.91 -0.24
N ASN A 277 13.27 22.06 0.68
CA ASN A 277 14.06 20.97 1.27
C ASN A 277 14.17 19.76 0.34
N PHE A 278 13.40 19.70 -0.74
CA PHE A 278 13.47 18.65 -1.76
C PHE A 278 14.22 19.15 -3.00
N ASP A 279 14.79 18.22 -3.76
CA ASP A 279 15.41 18.47 -5.06
C ASP A 279 14.36 18.51 -6.16
N GLY A 280 13.23 17.83 -5.98
CA GLY A 280 12.11 17.99 -6.88
C GLY A 280 10.87 17.19 -6.53
N LEU A 281 9.89 17.33 -7.42
CA LEU A 281 8.60 16.68 -7.39
C LEU A 281 8.47 15.73 -8.58
N ILE A 282 8.03 14.51 -8.33
CA ILE A 282 7.68 13.53 -9.36
C ILE A 282 6.15 13.48 -9.44
N VAL A 283 5.62 13.56 -10.66
CA VAL A 283 4.19 13.41 -10.95
C VAL A 283 3.98 12.45 -12.10
N ALA A 284 2.83 11.78 -12.12
CA ALA A 284 2.57 10.73 -13.10
C ALA A 284 2.29 11.21 -14.52
N THR A 285 1.82 12.46 -14.69
CA THR A 285 1.31 12.98 -15.97
C THR A 285 1.88 14.34 -16.29
N LYS A 286 1.94 14.65 -17.59
CA LYS A 286 2.37 15.98 -18.05
C LYS A 286 1.34 17.04 -17.64
N GLN A 287 0.05 16.71 -17.69
CA GLN A 287 -1.00 17.63 -17.28
C GLN A 287 -0.85 18.05 -15.81
N GLN A 288 -0.54 17.12 -14.90
CA GLN A 288 -0.33 17.46 -13.49
C GLN A 288 0.91 18.34 -13.30
N LYS A 289 2.01 18.06 -14.02
CA LYS A 289 3.22 18.90 -14.02
C LYS A 289 2.91 20.32 -14.45
N ASP A 290 2.29 20.47 -15.63
CA ASP A 290 1.96 21.78 -16.21
C ASP A 290 1.04 22.60 -15.29
N GLU A 291 0.13 21.96 -14.56
CA GLU A 291 -0.76 22.64 -13.62
C GLU A 291 -0.05 23.09 -12.34
N ILE A 292 0.84 22.27 -11.79
CA ILE A 292 1.62 22.65 -10.60
C ILE A 292 2.58 23.79 -10.95
N SER A 293 3.26 23.71 -12.10
CA SER A 293 4.21 24.72 -12.58
C SER A 293 3.59 26.11 -12.79
N LYS A 294 2.26 26.23 -12.95
CA LYS A 294 1.59 27.54 -13.05
C LYS A 294 1.63 28.35 -11.75
N TYR A 295 1.71 27.68 -10.61
CA TYR A 295 1.49 28.30 -9.31
C TYR A 295 2.65 28.13 -8.34
N TYR A 296 3.48 27.10 -8.54
CA TYR A 296 4.54 26.75 -7.61
C TYR A 296 5.87 26.60 -8.33
N ASP A 297 6.87 27.24 -7.76
CA ASP A 297 8.25 27.15 -8.21
C ASP A 297 8.96 26.05 -7.41
N PHE A 298 9.12 24.89 -8.03
CA PHE A 298 9.92 23.77 -7.56
C PHE A 298 11.22 23.75 -8.35
N LYS A 299 12.34 23.39 -7.71
CA LYS A 299 13.65 23.23 -8.38
C LYS A 299 13.53 22.35 -9.62
N HIS A 300 12.87 21.21 -9.47
CA HIS A 300 12.55 20.29 -10.57
C HIS A 300 11.14 19.72 -10.41
N ILE A 301 10.42 19.57 -11.54
CA ILE A 301 9.22 18.75 -11.64
C ILE A 301 9.41 17.80 -12.82
N VAL A 302 9.42 16.49 -12.55
CA VAL A 302 9.63 15.45 -13.56
C VAL A 302 8.38 14.61 -13.75
N THR A 303 8.18 14.10 -14.97
CA THR A 303 7.00 13.28 -15.29
C THR A 303 7.43 11.83 -15.44
N LEU A 304 7.07 11.01 -14.45
CA LEU A 304 7.40 9.58 -14.42
C LEU A 304 6.15 8.80 -14.04
N THR A 305 5.76 7.84 -14.86
CA THR A 305 4.56 7.03 -14.61
C THR A 305 4.72 6.16 -13.36
N ASP A 306 3.65 6.00 -12.59
CA ASP A 306 3.64 5.23 -11.33
C ASP A 306 4.00 3.74 -11.49
N THR A 307 3.83 3.18 -12.67
CA THR A 307 4.01 1.74 -12.93
C THR A 307 4.23 1.49 -14.42
N TYR A 308 4.69 0.29 -14.74
CA TYR A 308 4.76 -0.25 -16.09
C TYR A 308 3.82 -1.45 -16.28
N SER A 309 3.59 -1.78 -17.55
CA SER A 309 2.91 -2.98 -18.03
C SER A 309 3.91 -4.13 -18.16
N LYS A 310 3.55 -5.29 -17.64
CA LYS A 310 4.36 -6.52 -17.78
C LYS A 310 4.00 -7.23 -19.06
N LYS A 311 4.93 -8.01 -19.63
CA LYS A 311 4.60 -8.92 -20.74
C LYS A 311 3.63 -10.00 -20.25
N VAL A 312 2.36 -9.93 -20.67
CA VAL A 312 1.34 -10.94 -20.35
C VAL A 312 1.07 -11.83 -21.55
N LYS A 313 0.82 -13.12 -21.29
CA LYS A 313 0.30 -14.02 -22.33
C LYS A 313 -1.13 -13.62 -22.64
N LYS A 314 -1.44 -13.39 -23.92
CA LYS A 314 -2.80 -13.08 -24.34
C LYS A 314 -3.74 -14.24 -23.96
N SER A 315 -4.79 -13.93 -23.21
CA SER A 315 -5.83 -14.92 -22.90
C SER A 315 -6.53 -15.38 -24.18
N ILE A 316 -6.77 -16.69 -24.27
CA ILE A 316 -7.38 -17.35 -25.45
C ILE A 316 -8.92 -17.33 -25.34
N SER A 317 -9.46 -17.19 -24.12
CA SER A 317 -10.91 -17.19 -23.87
C SER A 317 -11.26 -16.13 -22.82
N ARG A 318 -12.10 -15.18 -23.19
CA ARG A 318 -12.62 -14.11 -22.32
C ARG A 318 -14.13 -14.06 -22.39
N ASP A 319 -14.73 -13.68 -21.28
CA ASP A 319 -16.15 -13.40 -21.22
C ASP A 319 -16.37 -11.88 -21.34
N LYS A 320 -16.81 -11.42 -22.52
CA LYS A 320 -17.13 -10.01 -22.78
C LYS A 320 -18.18 -9.45 -21.80
N ASN A 321 -18.99 -10.33 -21.19
CA ASN A 321 -20.09 -9.96 -20.30
C ASN A 321 -19.67 -9.93 -18.82
N LYS A 322 -18.41 -10.28 -18.51
CA LYS A 322 -17.88 -10.22 -17.16
C LYS A 322 -17.26 -8.84 -16.89
N ILE A 323 -17.97 -8.01 -16.15
CA ILE A 323 -17.53 -6.67 -15.75
C ILE A 323 -16.78 -6.77 -14.43
N ILE A 324 -15.69 -6.02 -14.29
CA ILE A 324 -14.87 -6.01 -13.09
C ILE A 324 -14.66 -4.59 -12.59
N TYR A 325 -14.56 -4.46 -11.28
CA TYR A 325 -14.05 -3.28 -10.60
C TYR A 325 -12.87 -3.71 -9.73
N ILE A 326 -11.77 -2.94 -9.77
CA ILE A 326 -10.56 -3.20 -8.97
C ILE A 326 -10.17 -1.91 -8.26
N GLY A 327 -10.22 -1.91 -6.93
CA GLY A 327 -9.85 -0.76 -6.12
C GLY A 327 -10.47 -0.79 -4.74
N ARG A 328 -10.08 0.15 -3.88
CA ARG A 328 -10.72 0.33 -2.58
C ARG A 328 -12.19 0.71 -2.77
N LEU A 329 -13.08 0.22 -1.91
CA LEU A 329 -14.48 0.63 -1.87
C LEU A 329 -14.61 1.78 -0.88
N SER A 330 -14.37 2.99 -1.38
CA SER A 330 -14.32 4.24 -0.62
C SER A 330 -15.07 5.34 -1.37
N LEU A 331 -15.40 6.43 -0.68
CA LEU A 331 -16.27 7.49 -1.21
C LEU A 331 -15.68 8.13 -2.48
N GLU A 332 -14.37 8.40 -2.49
CA GLU A 332 -13.63 8.99 -3.61
C GLU A 332 -13.49 8.06 -4.83
N LYS A 333 -13.82 6.77 -4.65
CA LYS A 333 -13.84 5.78 -5.73
C LYS A 333 -15.25 5.50 -6.26
N LYS A 334 -16.28 6.02 -5.61
CA LYS A 334 -17.70 5.93 -6.02
C LYS A 334 -18.14 4.53 -6.48
N PRO A 335 -17.96 3.48 -5.66
CA PRO A 335 -18.40 2.13 -6.02
C PRO A 335 -19.93 2.02 -6.20
N ALA A 336 -20.72 2.93 -5.62
CA ALA A 336 -22.17 2.99 -5.82
C ALA A 336 -22.53 3.37 -7.28
N ASP A 337 -21.74 4.23 -7.93
CA ASP A 337 -21.95 4.59 -9.33
C ASP A 337 -21.68 3.38 -10.24
N VAL A 338 -20.72 2.52 -9.90
CA VAL A 338 -20.46 1.24 -10.60
C VAL A 338 -21.71 0.36 -10.58
N LEU A 339 -22.37 0.23 -9.41
CA LEU A 339 -23.63 -0.52 -9.29
C LEU A 339 -24.74 0.10 -10.13
N GLY A 340 -24.89 1.43 -10.11
CA GLY A 340 -25.89 2.13 -10.91
C GLY A 340 -25.69 1.95 -12.42
N ILE A 341 -24.43 1.96 -12.87
CA ILE A 341 -24.06 1.66 -14.26
C ILE A 341 -24.40 0.22 -14.59
N PHE A 342 -23.96 -0.73 -13.76
CA PHE A 342 -24.16 -2.15 -13.98
C PHE A 342 -25.64 -2.55 -14.00
N ALA A 343 -26.47 -1.99 -13.12
CA ALA A 343 -27.91 -2.25 -13.10
C ALA A 343 -28.57 -1.97 -14.46
N LYS A 344 -28.21 -0.83 -15.08
CA LYS A 344 -28.71 -0.44 -16.41
C LYS A 344 -28.18 -1.32 -17.54
N VAL A 345 -26.93 -1.78 -17.44
CA VAL A 345 -26.35 -2.71 -18.40
C VAL A 345 -27.05 -4.06 -18.31
N HIS A 346 -27.23 -4.58 -17.10
CA HIS A 346 -27.83 -5.88 -16.82
C HIS A 346 -29.30 -5.96 -17.25
N GLU A 347 -30.04 -4.85 -17.17
CA GLU A 347 -31.41 -4.75 -17.69
C GLU A 347 -31.49 -5.08 -19.20
N LYS A 348 -30.47 -4.68 -19.97
CA LYS A 348 -30.41 -4.93 -21.43
C LYS A 348 -29.65 -6.21 -21.79
N PHE A 349 -28.68 -6.61 -20.96
CA PHE A 349 -27.84 -7.79 -21.14
C PHE A 349 -27.85 -8.66 -19.87
N PRO A 350 -28.90 -9.48 -19.66
CA PRO A 350 -29.06 -10.28 -18.44
C PRO A 350 -27.96 -11.31 -18.19
N GLU A 351 -27.11 -11.60 -19.18
CA GLU A 351 -25.97 -12.49 -19.05
C GLU A 351 -24.74 -11.85 -18.39
N THR A 352 -24.77 -10.55 -18.10
CA THR A 352 -23.63 -9.85 -17.49
C THR A 352 -23.49 -10.13 -16.00
N SER A 353 -22.25 -10.14 -15.52
CA SER A 353 -21.90 -10.22 -14.10
C SER A 353 -20.93 -9.09 -13.71
N LEU A 354 -20.90 -8.74 -12.42
CA LEU A 354 -20.01 -7.74 -11.86
C LEU A 354 -19.24 -8.32 -10.67
N ASP A 355 -17.92 -8.30 -10.75
CA ASP A 355 -17.05 -8.66 -9.62
C ASP A 355 -16.33 -7.41 -9.07
N PHE A 356 -16.51 -7.12 -7.78
CA PHE A 356 -15.72 -6.14 -7.05
C PHE A 356 -14.51 -6.82 -6.39
N TYR A 357 -13.31 -6.35 -6.73
CA TYR A 357 -12.06 -6.72 -6.07
C TYR A 357 -11.53 -5.54 -5.28
N GLY A 358 -11.43 -5.71 -3.96
CA GLY A 358 -11.06 -4.65 -3.03
C GLY A 358 -11.66 -4.83 -1.64
N TYR A 359 -11.37 -3.88 -0.77
CA TYR A 359 -11.92 -3.82 0.59
C TYR A 359 -12.57 -2.47 0.85
N SER A 360 -13.53 -2.45 1.76
CA SER A 360 -14.28 -1.25 2.13
C SER A 360 -13.58 -0.44 3.20
N SER A 361 -13.52 0.88 2.98
CA SER A 361 -12.96 1.83 3.93
C SER A 361 -13.70 3.16 3.77
N PRO A 362 -14.61 3.52 4.71
CA PRO A 362 -14.97 2.78 5.92
C PRO A 362 -15.81 1.52 5.65
N LEU A 363 -15.93 0.63 6.64
CA LEU A 363 -16.72 -0.62 6.53
C LEU A 363 -18.19 -0.38 6.18
N GLU A 364 -18.77 0.75 6.56
CA GLU A 364 -20.17 1.09 6.26
C GLU A 364 -20.46 1.17 4.76
N VAL A 365 -19.45 1.53 3.94
CA VAL A 365 -19.58 1.52 2.47
C VAL A 365 -19.99 0.13 1.97
N GLN A 366 -19.48 -0.95 2.57
CA GLN A 366 -19.86 -2.30 2.20
C GLN A 366 -21.35 -2.54 2.39
N LYS A 367 -21.89 -2.16 3.55
CA LYS A 367 -23.29 -2.37 3.90
C LYS A 367 -24.22 -1.59 2.98
N ASP A 368 -23.83 -0.37 2.61
CA ASP A 368 -24.61 0.46 1.69
C ASP A 368 -24.61 -0.12 0.27
N LEU A 369 -23.48 -0.65 -0.21
CA LEU A 369 -23.42 -1.35 -1.49
C LEU A 369 -24.26 -2.63 -1.49
N GLU A 370 -24.25 -3.42 -0.42
CA GLU A 370 -25.07 -4.63 -0.28
C GLU A 370 -26.57 -4.32 -0.31
N LYS A 371 -27.00 -3.24 0.36
CA LYS A 371 -28.40 -2.75 0.27
C LYS A 371 -28.77 -2.34 -1.15
N LEU A 372 -27.87 -1.66 -1.87
CA LEU A 372 -28.12 -1.29 -3.27
C LEU A 372 -28.24 -2.53 -4.17
N VAL A 373 -27.38 -3.54 -3.98
CA VAL A 373 -27.48 -4.82 -4.70
C VAL A 373 -28.81 -5.51 -4.44
N GLU A 374 -29.29 -5.50 -3.20
CA GLU A 374 -30.59 -6.06 -2.82
C GLU A 374 -31.75 -5.29 -3.47
N ALA A 375 -31.76 -3.96 -3.34
CA ALA A 375 -32.81 -3.10 -3.87
C ALA A 375 -32.96 -3.22 -5.40
N ASN A 376 -31.87 -3.53 -6.11
CA ASN A 376 -31.86 -3.71 -7.56
C ASN A 376 -32.00 -5.19 -8.00
N ASN A 377 -32.23 -6.14 -7.07
CA ASN A 377 -32.32 -7.58 -7.35
C ASN A 377 -31.06 -8.19 -8.01
N LEU A 378 -29.87 -7.66 -7.70
CA LEU A 378 -28.61 -8.03 -8.35
C LEU A 378 -27.79 -9.08 -7.58
N LYS A 379 -28.31 -9.63 -6.48
CA LYS A 379 -27.59 -10.55 -5.56
C LYS A 379 -26.94 -11.75 -6.25
N LYS A 380 -27.49 -12.23 -7.37
CA LYS A 380 -26.98 -13.41 -8.10
C LYS A 380 -25.86 -13.09 -9.08
N VAL A 381 -25.67 -11.81 -9.43
CA VAL A 381 -24.79 -11.38 -10.52
C VAL A 381 -23.73 -10.36 -10.08
N VAL A 382 -23.85 -9.79 -8.88
CA VAL A 382 -22.83 -8.95 -8.24
C VAL A 382 -22.11 -9.72 -7.15
N ASN A 383 -20.79 -9.79 -7.22
CA ASN A 383 -19.96 -10.48 -6.23
C ASN A 383 -18.93 -9.54 -5.61
N PHE A 384 -18.86 -9.52 -4.28
CA PHE A 384 -17.76 -8.90 -3.54
C PHE A 384 -16.69 -9.95 -3.27
N LYS A 385 -15.56 -9.87 -3.97
CA LYS A 385 -14.47 -10.85 -3.88
C LYS A 385 -13.48 -10.57 -2.74
N GLY A 386 -13.58 -9.41 -2.09
CA GLY A 386 -12.63 -8.97 -1.08
C GLY A 386 -11.30 -8.54 -1.70
N TYR A 387 -10.29 -8.31 -0.85
CA TYR A 387 -8.99 -7.86 -1.29
C TYR A 387 -8.15 -8.99 -1.87
N HIS A 388 -7.66 -8.78 -3.07
CA HIS A 388 -6.72 -9.67 -3.77
C HIS A 388 -5.65 -8.85 -4.47
N SER A 389 -4.51 -9.48 -4.75
CA SER A 389 -3.40 -8.90 -5.50
C SER A 389 -2.66 -9.99 -6.29
N GLY A 390 -1.68 -9.58 -7.11
CA GLY A 390 -0.84 -10.51 -7.87
C GLY A 390 -1.64 -11.42 -8.81
N GLU A 391 -1.29 -12.71 -8.81
CA GLU A 391 -1.82 -13.73 -9.73
C GLU A 391 -3.36 -13.82 -9.70
N VAL A 392 -4.00 -13.57 -8.57
CA VAL A 392 -5.48 -13.63 -8.47
C VAL A 392 -6.13 -12.51 -9.28
N ILE A 393 -5.56 -11.30 -9.24
CA ILE A 393 -6.04 -10.16 -10.04
C ILE A 393 -5.71 -10.38 -11.51
N GLU A 394 -4.51 -10.85 -11.83
CA GLU A 394 -4.13 -11.18 -13.21
C GLU A 394 -5.08 -12.24 -13.82
N ALA A 395 -5.41 -13.29 -13.07
CA ALA A 395 -6.38 -14.32 -13.49
C ALA A 395 -7.81 -13.79 -13.62
N ALA A 396 -8.20 -12.81 -12.81
CA ALA A 396 -9.51 -12.16 -12.90
C ALA A 396 -9.60 -11.30 -14.17
N LEU A 397 -8.58 -10.48 -14.43
CA LEU A 397 -8.46 -9.66 -15.63
C LEU A 397 -8.38 -10.51 -16.91
N ASP A 398 -7.72 -11.66 -16.88
CA ASP A 398 -7.68 -12.57 -18.02
C ASP A 398 -9.03 -13.12 -18.45
N LYS A 399 -10.01 -13.13 -17.55
CA LYS A 399 -11.38 -13.57 -17.79
C LYS A 399 -12.35 -12.41 -18.03
N ALA A 400 -12.00 -11.22 -17.57
CA ALA A 400 -12.87 -10.05 -17.63
C ALA A 400 -13.06 -9.53 -19.06
N GLY A 401 -14.27 -9.01 -19.30
CA GLY A 401 -14.65 -8.35 -20.54
C GLY A 401 -14.50 -6.83 -20.47
N LEU A 402 -14.66 -6.22 -19.30
CA LEU A 402 -14.62 -4.76 -19.17
C LEU A 402 -14.29 -4.35 -17.73
N LEU A 403 -13.48 -3.30 -17.57
CA LEU A 403 -13.23 -2.64 -16.29
C LEU A 403 -14.07 -1.35 -16.19
N LEU A 404 -14.73 -1.14 -15.05
CA LEU A 404 -15.34 0.14 -14.69
C LEU A 404 -14.45 0.92 -13.72
N ASN A 405 -14.21 2.21 -14.00
CA ASN A 405 -13.54 3.13 -13.08
C ASN A 405 -14.36 4.43 -12.89
N THR A 406 -14.99 4.58 -11.72
CA THR A 406 -15.83 5.74 -11.38
C THR A 406 -15.15 6.70 -10.40
N SER A 407 -13.82 6.67 -10.29
CA SER A 407 -13.11 7.51 -9.32
C SER A 407 -13.29 9.00 -9.60
N GLU A 408 -13.29 9.80 -8.53
CA GLU A 408 -13.35 11.27 -8.61
C GLU A 408 -12.05 11.92 -9.11
N GLY A 409 -10.94 11.18 -9.09
CA GLY A 409 -9.64 11.61 -9.60
C GLY A 409 -8.59 10.50 -9.52
N GLU A 410 -7.66 10.49 -10.48
CA GLU A 410 -6.59 9.49 -10.60
C GLU A 410 -5.30 10.18 -11.06
N ALA A 411 -4.19 10.09 -10.31
CA ALA A 411 -2.92 10.63 -10.81
C ALA A 411 -2.47 9.88 -12.07
N PHE A 412 -2.45 8.54 -12.00
CA PHE A 412 -2.08 7.67 -13.11
C PHE A 412 -3.21 6.73 -13.55
N GLY A 413 -3.78 5.94 -12.64
CA GLY A 413 -4.73 4.86 -12.98
C GLY A 413 -4.05 3.49 -13.15
N MET A 414 -3.49 2.94 -12.07
CA MET A 414 -2.79 1.64 -12.13
C MET A 414 -3.69 0.48 -12.54
N ASN A 415 -4.92 0.44 -12.01
CA ASN A 415 -5.92 -0.58 -12.35
C ASN A 415 -6.33 -0.54 -13.83
N VAL A 416 -6.36 0.65 -14.43
CA VAL A 416 -6.62 0.85 -15.85
C VAL A 416 -5.47 0.31 -16.67
N LEU A 417 -4.21 0.63 -16.34
CA LEU A 417 -3.08 0.03 -17.05
C LEU A 417 -3.06 -1.50 -16.92
N GLU A 418 -3.36 -2.04 -15.74
CA GLU A 418 -3.46 -3.48 -15.53
C GLU A 418 -4.54 -4.10 -16.41
N ALA A 419 -5.74 -3.52 -16.47
CA ALA A 419 -6.79 -3.96 -17.37
C ALA A 419 -6.37 -3.90 -18.84
N LEU A 420 -5.80 -2.77 -19.30
CA LEU A 420 -5.33 -2.61 -20.68
C LEU A 420 -4.23 -3.63 -21.04
N ASN A 421 -3.35 -3.95 -20.09
CA ASN A 421 -2.29 -4.93 -20.26
C ASN A 421 -2.82 -6.35 -20.47
N HIS A 422 -3.96 -6.65 -19.83
CA HIS A 422 -4.76 -7.82 -20.13
C HIS A 422 -5.76 -7.55 -21.26
N GLY A 423 -5.61 -6.54 -22.11
CA GLY A 423 -6.54 -6.29 -23.23
C GLY A 423 -8.01 -6.14 -22.82
N VAL A 424 -8.28 -5.72 -21.58
CA VAL A 424 -9.61 -5.45 -21.04
C VAL A 424 -9.93 -3.97 -21.29
N PRO A 425 -10.94 -3.65 -22.11
CA PRO A 425 -11.34 -2.27 -22.33
C PRO A 425 -11.93 -1.64 -21.06
N VAL A 426 -11.86 -0.31 -21.00
CA VAL A 426 -12.20 0.44 -19.79
C VAL A 426 -13.26 1.49 -20.08
N VAL A 427 -14.30 1.56 -19.24
CA VAL A 427 -15.21 2.71 -19.21
C VAL A 427 -14.95 3.44 -17.90
N ALA A 428 -14.59 4.72 -18.00
CA ALA A 428 -14.23 5.51 -16.84
C ALA A 428 -14.81 6.92 -16.87
N TYR A 429 -14.92 7.54 -15.70
CA TYR A 429 -15.21 8.98 -15.63
C TYR A 429 -14.03 9.80 -16.15
N LYS A 430 -14.36 10.83 -16.94
CA LYS A 430 -13.43 11.82 -17.44
C LYS A 430 -13.07 12.78 -16.31
N VAL A 431 -12.01 12.41 -15.60
CA VAL A 431 -11.44 13.16 -14.48
C VAL A 431 -9.97 13.42 -14.74
N LYS A 432 -9.40 14.40 -14.03
CA LYS A 432 -7.95 14.58 -14.04
C LYS A 432 -7.29 13.44 -13.25
N TYR A 433 -6.21 12.84 -13.70
CA TYR A 433 -5.30 13.16 -14.81
C TYR A 433 -5.09 11.93 -15.70
N GLY A 434 -4.47 10.88 -15.16
CA GLY A 434 -3.85 9.81 -15.94
C GLY A 434 -4.79 8.99 -16.82
N LEU A 435 -6.09 8.93 -16.47
CA LEU A 435 -7.08 8.24 -17.31
C LEU A 435 -7.16 8.84 -18.72
N ASN A 436 -6.93 10.16 -18.86
CA ASN A 436 -6.93 10.84 -20.15
C ASN A 436 -5.73 10.47 -21.05
N GLU A 437 -4.63 9.97 -20.47
CA GLU A 437 -3.45 9.51 -21.21
C GLU A 437 -3.52 8.00 -21.52
N GLN A 438 -4.33 7.25 -20.76
CA GLN A 438 -4.47 5.81 -20.88
C GLN A 438 -5.66 5.37 -21.74
N ILE A 439 -6.77 6.11 -21.72
CA ILE A 439 -8.01 5.73 -22.40
C ILE A 439 -8.22 6.57 -23.65
N GLU A 440 -8.39 5.89 -24.77
CA GLU A 440 -8.68 6.47 -26.08
C GLU A 440 -10.16 6.20 -26.43
N ASP A 441 -10.97 7.27 -26.46
CA ASP A 441 -12.41 7.21 -26.71
C ASP A 441 -12.75 6.47 -28.01
N GLY A 442 -13.53 5.38 -27.90
CA GLY A 442 -13.90 4.53 -29.04
C GLY A 442 -12.77 3.64 -29.59
N GLY A 443 -11.58 3.73 -28.99
CA GLY A 443 -10.41 2.91 -29.26
C GLY A 443 -10.33 1.75 -28.29
N ASN A 444 -9.80 1.99 -27.08
CA ASN A 444 -9.63 0.98 -26.02
C ASN A 444 -10.67 1.12 -24.88
N GLY A 445 -11.58 2.08 -24.98
CA GLY A 445 -12.53 2.37 -23.92
C GLY A 445 -13.32 3.64 -24.18
N TYR A 446 -13.90 4.19 -23.11
CA TYR A 446 -14.59 5.48 -23.12
C TYR A 446 -14.34 6.27 -21.82
N LEU A 447 -14.10 7.57 -21.97
CA LEU A 447 -14.07 8.59 -20.92
C LEU A 447 -15.39 9.36 -20.96
N VAL A 448 -16.29 9.03 -20.04
CA VAL A 448 -17.63 9.63 -19.97
C VAL A 448 -17.66 10.79 -18.97
N PRO A 449 -18.55 11.79 -19.11
CA PRO A 449 -18.64 12.89 -18.16
C PRO A 449 -18.78 12.39 -16.72
N TYR A 450 -18.16 13.10 -15.77
CA TYR A 450 -18.17 12.72 -14.36
C TYR A 450 -19.60 12.60 -13.81
N GLY A 451 -19.91 11.45 -13.20
CA GLY A 451 -21.24 11.15 -12.65
C GLY A 451 -22.31 10.76 -13.71
N ALA A 452 -21.97 10.73 -15.00
CA ALA A 452 -22.92 10.40 -16.07
C ALA A 452 -23.18 8.88 -16.17
N ILE A 453 -23.89 8.33 -15.18
CA ILE A 453 -24.21 6.89 -15.07
C ILE A 453 -24.86 6.33 -16.35
N GLN A 454 -25.82 7.06 -16.94
CA GLN A 454 -26.50 6.60 -18.15
C GLN A 454 -25.53 6.50 -19.35
N THR A 455 -24.72 7.54 -19.57
CA THR A 455 -23.72 7.57 -20.64
C THR A 455 -22.67 6.47 -20.46
N ALA A 456 -22.25 6.22 -19.21
CA ALA A 456 -21.35 5.11 -18.89
C ALA A 456 -21.98 3.75 -19.21
N ALA A 457 -23.25 3.53 -18.85
CA ALA A 457 -23.96 2.29 -19.17
C ALA A 457 -24.09 2.09 -20.68
N ASP A 458 -24.47 3.12 -21.44
CA ASP A 458 -24.59 3.04 -22.89
C ASP A 458 -23.23 2.77 -23.55
N SER A 459 -22.13 3.29 -22.98
CA SER A 459 -20.76 3.01 -23.43
C SER A 459 -20.34 1.56 -23.18
N VAL A 460 -20.71 0.99 -22.02
CA VAL A 460 -20.51 -0.43 -21.72
C VAL A 460 -21.28 -1.30 -22.72
N ILE A 461 -22.56 -0.99 -22.93
CA ILE A 461 -23.44 -1.68 -23.87
C ILE A 461 -22.84 -1.66 -25.29
N GLU A 462 -22.35 -0.50 -25.75
CA GLU A 462 -21.69 -0.38 -27.03
C GLU A 462 -20.48 -1.31 -27.13
N ILE A 463 -19.59 -1.33 -26.13
CA ILE A 463 -18.41 -2.21 -26.14
C ILE A 463 -18.82 -3.69 -26.23
N ILE A 464 -19.79 -4.13 -25.43
CA ILE A 464 -20.14 -5.55 -25.30
C ILE A 464 -21.19 -6.03 -26.32
N ARG A 465 -21.75 -5.14 -27.15
CA ARG A 465 -22.87 -5.44 -28.08
C ARG A 465 -22.64 -6.64 -28.99
N SER A 466 -21.40 -6.89 -29.40
CA SER A 466 -21.02 -8.04 -30.20
C SER A 466 -19.57 -8.44 -29.94
N LYS A 467 -19.24 -9.72 -30.16
CA LYS A 467 -17.87 -10.21 -30.01
C LYS A 467 -16.88 -9.48 -30.91
N ALA A 468 -17.28 -9.19 -32.16
CA ALA A 468 -16.44 -8.47 -33.11
C ALA A 468 -16.15 -7.02 -32.64
N ASN A 469 -17.15 -6.35 -32.05
CA ASN A 469 -16.95 -5.01 -31.50
C ASN A 469 -15.99 -5.07 -30.30
N TRP A 470 -16.25 -5.97 -29.36
CA TRP A 470 -15.41 -6.17 -28.18
C TRP A 470 -13.95 -6.49 -28.56
N ASP A 471 -13.74 -7.33 -29.59
CA ASP A 471 -12.40 -7.67 -30.07
C ASP A 471 -11.61 -6.47 -30.62
N LYS A 472 -12.30 -5.48 -31.22
CA LYS A 472 -11.67 -4.22 -31.64
C LYS A 472 -11.12 -3.48 -30.42
N PHE A 473 -11.96 -3.28 -29.40
CA PHE A 473 -11.58 -2.62 -28.16
C PHE A 473 -10.43 -3.34 -27.43
N SER A 474 -10.51 -4.67 -27.33
CA SER A 474 -9.49 -5.49 -26.69
C SER A 474 -8.13 -5.40 -27.40
N ARG A 475 -8.11 -5.41 -28.74
CA ARG A 475 -6.86 -5.20 -29.51
C ARG A 475 -6.24 -3.83 -29.26
N SER A 476 -7.07 -2.79 -29.20
CA SER A 476 -6.62 -1.42 -28.90
C SER A 476 -6.08 -1.31 -27.47
N ALA A 477 -6.70 -2.01 -26.51
CA ALA A 477 -6.23 -2.05 -25.12
C ALA A 477 -4.82 -2.64 -25.02
N TYR A 478 -4.55 -3.77 -25.68
CA TYR A 478 -3.20 -4.32 -25.76
C TYR A 478 -2.19 -3.40 -26.45
N ALA A 479 -2.61 -2.70 -27.52
CA ALA A 479 -1.74 -1.77 -28.22
C ALA A 479 -1.32 -0.64 -27.29
N LYS A 480 -2.28 -0.07 -26.55
CA LYS A 480 -2.02 1.01 -25.60
C LYS A 480 -1.10 0.59 -24.46
N ALA A 481 -1.32 -0.59 -23.88
CA ALA A 481 -0.50 -1.06 -22.76
C ALA A 481 1.00 -1.14 -23.11
N LYS A 482 1.34 -1.46 -24.37
CA LYS A 482 2.74 -1.54 -24.83
C LYS A 482 3.50 -0.21 -24.74
N GLU A 483 2.79 0.93 -24.84
CA GLU A 483 3.39 2.26 -24.66
C GLU A 483 3.94 2.45 -23.24
N TYR A 484 3.42 1.68 -22.29
CA TYR A 484 3.86 1.65 -20.89
C TYR A 484 4.65 0.38 -20.58
N SER A 485 5.30 -0.26 -21.55
CA SER A 485 6.22 -1.38 -21.29
C SER A 485 7.31 -0.98 -20.28
N GLU A 486 7.88 -1.97 -19.58
CA GLU A 486 8.98 -1.74 -18.64
C GLU A 486 10.11 -0.96 -19.30
N GLU A 487 10.47 -1.34 -20.53
CA GLU A 487 11.53 -0.68 -21.30
C GLU A 487 11.18 0.79 -21.65
N ALA A 488 9.91 1.07 -21.96
CA ALA A 488 9.43 2.42 -22.24
C ALA A 488 9.44 3.30 -20.97
N VAL A 489 8.96 2.77 -19.84
CA VAL A 489 8.96 3.49 -18.56
C VAL A 489 10.39 3.71 -18.08
N TRP A 490 11.27 2.71 -18.17
CA TRP A 490 12.68 2.88 -17.84
C TRP A 490 13.37 3.95 -18.69
N SER A 491 13.03 4.05 -19.97
CA SER A 491 13.53 5.11 -20.85
C SER A 491 13.11 6.50 -20.37
N GLN A 492 11.91 6.66 -19.79
CA GLN A 492 11.50 7.93 -19.17
C GLN A 492 12.42 8.29 -17.99
N TRP A 493 12.71 7.31 -17.10
CA TRP A 493 13.63 7.51 -15.97
C TRP A 493 15.03 7.91 -16.43
N LEU A 494 15.57 7.26 -17.45
CA LEU A 494 16.89 7.62 -18.00
C LEU A 494 16.91 9.03 -18.59
N ASN A 495 15.85 9.41 -19.33
CA ASN A 495 15.76 10.74 -19.94
C ASN A 495 15.70 11.85 -18.88
N GLU A 496 14.90 11.67 -17.82
CA GLU A 496 14.81 12.65 -16.73
C GLU A 496 16.11 12.69 -15.91
N LYS A 497 16.80 11.55 -15.72
CA LYS A 497 18.11 11.53 -15.04
C LYS A 497 19.20 12.32 -15.78
N ILE A 498 19.19 12.35 -17.11
CA ILE A 498 20.14 13.16 -17.90
C ILE A 498 19.99 14.65 -17.53
N ILE A 499 18.76 15.09 -17.23
CA ILE A 499 18.44 16.47 -16.89
C ILE A 499 18.72 16.75 -15.41
N VAL A 500 18.40 15.79 -14.53
CA VAL A 500 18.52 15.94 -13.09
C VAL A 500 19.29 14.78 -12.47
N ASP A 501 20.59 14.99 -12.23
CA ASP A 501 21.48 13.91 -11.76
C ASP A 501 21.09 13.36 -10.38
N SER A 502 20.50 14.19 -9.51
CA SER A 502 20.03 13.81 -8.17
C SER A 502 18.75 12.95 -8.16
N LEU A 503 18.17 12.63 -9.32
CA LEU A 503 16.93 11.84 -9.41
C LEU A 503 17.09 10.40 -8.91
N PHE A 504 18.20 9.76 -9.26
CA PHE A 504 18.61 8.45 -8.74
C PHE A 504 20.09 8.20 -9.04
N ILE A 505 20.73 7.32 -8.27
CA ILE A 505 22.12 6.89 -8.47
C ILE A 505 22.10 5.62 -9.33
N LYS A 506 22.92 5.59 -10.39
CA LYS A 506 23.00 4.44 -11.31
C LYS A 506 23.98 3.39 -10.81
#